data_AF-A0A133MUT6-F1
#
_entry.id   AF-A0A133MUT6-F1
#
_cell.length_a   1.000
_cell.length_b   1.000
_cell.length_c   1.000
_cell.angle_alpha   90.00
_cell.angle_beta   90.00
_cell.angle_gamma   90.00
#
_symmetry.space_group_name_H-M   'P 1'
#
loop_
_entity.id
_entity.type
_entity.pdbx_description
1 polymer ?
#
loop_
_entity_poly.entity_id
_entity_poly.type
_entity_poly.pdbx_seq_one_letter_code
_entity_poly.pdbx_strand_id
1 'polypeptide(L)'
;MVSVEQNTYVLKQSDGTIWNFLYDEIFGIMYKICKRNVWSNYIVFTNKTTGKFSVTLLPNDNISIIYEDLHGSLIMELFDNIKWSHFNLLENEDNEKFDIYFKTLFFKNDLLILYSIYNKRTNILTLVSQIIDKNGELTSPKLIDQFKGIYETPFYVYTSNNDILYIAYQKQENNHLLGYRLLDYYSEDWSEFYIIDDALSPFKEYSLMSYEDKIQCLYIKKDCNNIYSLTYCKGNLSSYNYTNIFKDKDIDFSAFFMIDEHIWCLWISNNELLSTVSIDGGNIFTSPPQVDSIEYLNISKATYFSNFLENKTSLCKGEAFFVNDDTPRLLVIDNIYKIVNRYDNSSLYYFQYFISALRKENIDYKKYICELNTSDKDILVEKLHKKIKEQENKLLYYENKFNKINNSILSFNENKAQLSINIEFLQDSLAAKEKKLNELEDLYIKKEEELNILKDTLNTVKTDEIKCFNFKKFFDKISSIIKN
;
A
#
# COMPACT_ATOMS: atom_id res chain seq x y z
N MET A 1 26.33 -18.06 11.55
CA MET A 1 25.31 -19.11 11.42
C MET A 1 24.15 -18.43 10.72
N VAL A 2 23.81 -18.84 9.50
CA VAL A 2 22.77 -18.18 8.70
C VAL A 2 21.42 -18.67 9.22
N SER A 3 20.81 -17.95 10.15
CA SER A 3 19.42 -18.16 10.56
C SER A 3 18.55 -17.20 9.77
N VAL A 4 17.98 -17.65 8.66
CA VAL A 4 17.01 -16.84 7.93
C VAL A 4 15.67 -16.96 8.63
N GLU A 5 15.51 -16.18 9.68
CA GLU A 5 14.23 -16.00 10.35
C GLU A 5 13.28 -15.32 9.36
N GLN A 6 12.19 -15.99 9.03
CA GLN A 6 11.23 -15.61 7.98
C GLN A 6 10.44 -14.31 8.25
N ASN A 7 10.76 -13.58 9.33
CA ASN A 7 9.99 -12.42 9.77
C ASN A 7 10.90 -11.23 10.14
N THR A 8 11.75 -10.76 9.22
CA THR A 8 12.41 -9.45 9.37
C THR A 8 11.67 -8.39 8.55
N TYR A 9 11.45 -7.21 9.14
CA TYR A 9 10.77 -6.09 8.50
C TYR A 9 11.58 -4.81 8.64
N VAL A 10 11.87 -4.16 7.52
CA VAL A 10 12.58 -2.88 7.49
C VAL A 10 11.64 -1.82 6.93
N LEU A 11 11.32 -0.82 7.75
CA LEU A 11 10.44 0.29 7.38
C LEU A 11 11.22 1.58 7.32
N LYS A 12 11.00 2.41 6.30
CA LYS A 12 11.54 3.77 6.23
C LYS A 12 10.41 4.79 6.20
N GLN A 13 10.24 5.54 7.28
CA GLN A 13 9.24 6.61 7.40
C GLN A 13 9.58 7.79 6.46
N SER A 14 8.61 8.67 6.22
CA SER A 14 8.79 9.82 5.31
C SER A 14 9.86 10.81 5.79
N ASP A 15 10.13 10.89 7.11
CA ASP A 15 11.20 11.70 7.70
C ASP A 15 12.60 11.07 7.57
N GLY A 16 12.69 9.87 6.99
CA GLY A 16 13.92 9.10 6.81
C GLY A 16 14.30 8.22 8.01
N THR A 17 13.51 8.20 9.08
CA THR A 17 13.68 7.27 10.21
C THR A 17 13.48 5.83 9.73
N ILE A 18 14.41 4.94 10.08
CA ILE A 18 14.35 3.52 9.72
C ILE A 18 14.00 2.70 10.95
N TRP A 19 13.06 1.78 10.81
CA TRP A 19 12.72 0.79 11.82
C TRP A 19 13.11 -0.59 11.31
N ASN A 20 13.75 -1.39 12.16
CA ASN A 20 14.03 -2.79 11.89
C ASN A 20 13.33 -3.63 12.95
N PHE A 21 12.38 -4.47 12.55
CA PHE A 21 11.70 -5.44 13.41
C PHE A 21 12.19 -6.85 13.08
N LEU A 22 12.45 -7.64 14.12
CA LEU A 22 12.81 -9.05 14.01
C LEU A 22 12.21 -9.85 15.17
N TYR A 23 12.19 -11.17 15.03
CA TYR A 23 11.87 -12.08 16.12
C TYR A 23 13.15 -12.74 16.60
N ASP A 24 13.31 -12.84 17.91
CA ASP A 24 14.37 -13.61 18.55
C ASP A 24 13.72 -14.67 19.44
N GLU A 25 14.22 -15.90 19.42
CA GLU A 25 13.64 -17.02 20.17
C GLU A 25 13.63 -16.80 21.70
N ILE A 26 14.57 -16.01 22.23
CA ILE A 26 14.73 -15.76 23.67
C ILE A 26 13.93 -14.52 24.08
N PHE A 27 14.01 -13.45 23.28
CA PHE A 27 13.46 -12.15 23.66
C PHE A 27 12.09 -11.85 23.05
N GLY A 28 11.67 -12.58 22.03
CA GLY A 28 10.44 -12.36 21.28
C GLY A 28 10.59 -11.32 20.16
N ILE A 29 9.52 -10.59 19.86
CA ILE A 29 9.57 -9.54 18.83
C ILE A 29 10.36 -8.35 19.40
N MET A 30 11.32 -7.88 18.63
CA MET A 30 12.22 -6.78 18.98
C MET A 30 12.32 -5.78 17.83
N TYR A 31 12.73 -4.56 18.14
CA TYR A 31 13.05 -3.57 17.11
C TYR A 31 14.21 -2.66 17.44
N LYS A 32 14.81 -2.09 16.39
CA LYS A 32 15.80 -1.00 16.42
C LYS A 32 15.30 0.17 15.59
N ILE A 33 15.67 1.38 15.98
CA ILE A 33 15.36 2.61 15.25
C ILE A 33 16.66 3.27 14.81
N CYS A 34 16.78 3.59 13.53
CA CYS A 34 17.82 4.47 13.00
C CYS A 34 17.26 5.86 12.80
N LYS A 35 17.80 6.84 13.52
CA LYS A 35 17.45 8.26 13.34
C LYS A 35 18.72 9.06 13.11
N ARG A 36 18.76 9.84 12.02
CA ARG A 36 19.95 10.62 11.63
C ARG A 36 21.22 9.75 11.53
N ASN A 37 21.09 8.56 10.95
CA ASN A 37 22.16 7.55 10.80
C ASN A 37 22.74 6.99 12.11
N VAL A 38 22.02 7.12 13.22
CA VAL A 38 22.38 6.51 14.50
C VAL A 38 21.33 5.48 14.86
N TRP A 39 21.78 4.23 15.03
CA TRP A 39 20.95 3.13 15.49
C TRP A 39 20.79 3.15 17.00
N SER A 40 19.58 2.91 17.49
CA SER A 40 19.30 2.62 18.89
C SER A 40 19.81 1.23 19.28
N ASN A 41 19.82 0.94 20.58
CA ASN A 41 19.83 -0.44 21.05
C ASN A 41 18.52 -1.15 20.67
N TYR A 42 18.52 -2.48 20.72
CA TYR A 42 17.30 -3.24 20.57
C TYR A 42 16.34 -2.98 21.72
N ILE A 43 15.06 -2.82 21.37
CA ILE A 43 13.94 -2.69 22.28
C ILE A 43 13.07 -3.93 22.12
N VAL A 44 12.78 -4.61 23.22
CA VAL A 44 11.81 -5.73 23.23
C VAL A 44 10.41 -5.15 23.08
N PHE A 45 9.72 -5.55 22.01
CA PHE A 45 8.34 -5.19 21.78
C PHE A 45 7.40 -6.07 22.59
N THR A 46 7.52 -7.39 22.45
CA THR A 46 6.78 -8.36 23.26
C THR A 46 7.48 -9.71 23.27
N ASN A 47 7.49 -10.36 24.42
CA ASN A 47 7.94 -11.76 24.58
C ASN A 47 6.78 -12.76 24.67
N LYS A 48 5.54 -12.29 24.51
CA LYS A 48 4.33 -13.11 24.57
C LYS A 48 3.82 -13.43 23.17
N THR A 49 4.62 -14.13 22.39
CA THR A 49 4.32 -14.43 20.99
C THR A 49 4.88 -15.79 20.56
N THR A 50 4.23 -16.43 19.59
CA THR A 50 4.74 -17.64 18.92
C THR A 50 5.84 -17.34 17.91
N GLY A 51 6.13 -16.07 17.64
CA GLY A 51 7.11 -15.62 16.64
C GLY A 51 6.52 -15.34 15.26
N LYS A 52 5.23 -15.60 15.06
CA LYS A 52 4.52 -15.19 13.84
C LYS A 52 4.06 -13.74 13.97
N PHE A 53 4.54 -12.88 13.08
CA PHE A 53 4.11 -11.48 13.04
C PHE A 53 4.22 -10.87 11.65
N SER A 54 3.45 -9.81 11.43
CA SER A 54 3.45 -9.01 10.22
C SER A 54 3.44 -7.53 10.55
N VAL A 55 4.30 -6.77 9.87
CA VAL A 55 4.43 -5.32 10.07
C VAL A 55 4.02 -4.59 8.80
N THR A 56 3.19 -3.56 8.94
CA THR A 56 2.74 -2.69 7.85
C THR A 56 3.07 -1.23 8.17
N LEU A 57 3.69 -0.53 7.22
CA LEU A 57 3.84 0.92 7.25
C LEU A 57 2.64 1.57 6.54
N LEU A 58 1.86 2.37 7.27
CA LEU A 58 0.71 3.10 6.74
C LEU A 58 1.14 4.40 6.06
N PRO A 59 0.36 4.99 5.13
CA PRO A 59 0.78 6.19 4.38
C PRO A 59 1.05 7.43 5.23
N ASN A 60 0.51 7.49 6.44
CA ASN A 60 0.71 8.56 7.42
C ASN A 60 1.89 8.29 8.39
N ASP A 61 2.78 7.37 8.02
CA ASP A 61 3.92 6.88 8.82
C ASP A 61 3.56 6.12 10.10
N ASN A 62 2.28 5.85 10.34
CA ASN A 62 1.87 4.95 11.42
C ASN A 62 2.34 3.52 11.11
N ILE A 63 2.65 2.77 12.16
CA ILE A 63 3.14 1.39 12.04
C ILE A 63 2.11 0.46 12.68
N SER A 64 1.61 -0.50 11.92
CA SER A 64 0.76 -1.57 12.42
C SER A 64 1.59 -2.84 12.55
N ILE A 65 1.55 -3.47 13.72
CA ILE A 65 2.13 -4.79 13.98
C ILE A 65 0.99 -5.72 14.35
N ILE A 66 0.89 -6.84 13.65
CA ILE A 66 -0.01 -7.92 14.01
C ILE A 66 0.84 -9.13 14.37
N TYR A 67 0.57 -9.76 15.49
CA TYR A 67 1.31 -10.94 15.94
C TYR A 67 0.38 -11.98 16.57
N GLU A 68 0.79 -13.24 16.51
CA GLU A 68 0.13 -14.33 17.22
C GLU A 68 0.72 -14.42 18.64
N ASP A 69 -0.16 -14.37 19.64
CA ASP A 69 0.22 -14.54 21.04
C ASP A 69 0.45 -16.01 21.41
N LEU A 70 0.90 -16.28 22.64
CA LEU A 70 1.16 -17.66 23.09
C LEU A 70 -0.09 -18.55 23.17
N HIS A 71 -1.30 -17.96 23.12
CA HIS A 71 -2.58 -18.65 23.12
C HIS A 71 -3.10 -18.92 21.69
N GLY A 72 -2.44 -18.38 20.67
CA GLY A 72 -2.87 -18.47 19.26
C GLY A 72 -3.84 -17.36 18.85
N SER A 73 -4.08 -16.37 19.71
CA SER A 73 -4.90 -15.20 19.39
C SER A 73 -4.11 -14.20 18.55
N LEU A 74 -4.77 -13.51 17.62
CA LEU A 74 -4.16 -12.45 16.84
C LEU A 74 -4.36 -11.10 17.51
N ILE A 75 -3.25 -10.45 17.82
CA ILE A 75 -3.20 -9.13 18.46
C ILE A 75 -2.69 -8.13 17.42
N MET A 76 -3.32 -6.95 17.37
CA MET A 76 -2.83 -5.80 16.63
C MET A 76 -2.39 -4.69 17.57
N GLU A 77 -1.24 -4.10 17.24
CA GLU A 77 -0.70 -2.92 17.88
C GLU A 77 -0.46 -1.84 16.83
N LEU A 78 -1.01 -0.64 17.04
CA LEU A 78 -0.90 0.49 16.14
C LEU A 78 -0.10 1.63 16.78
N PHE A 79 1.01 2.00 16.16
CA PHE A 79 1.82 3.15 16.53
C PHE A 79 1.42 4.40 15.75
N ASP A 80 1.02 5.45 16.46
CA ASP A 80 0.57 6.74 15.90
C ASP A 80 1.63 7.85 15.96
N ASN A 81 2.93 7.47 15.97
CA ASN A 81 4.09 8.31 16.25
C ASN A 81 4.23 8.80 17.70
N ILE A 82 3.25 8.55 18.57
CA ILE A 82 3.28 8.96 19.98
C ILE A 82 3.19 7.74 20.90
N LYS A 83 2.25 6.83 20.63
CA LYS A 83 1.94 5.69 21.48
C LYS A 83 1.52 4.47 20.66
N TRP A 84 1.58 3.31 21.32
CA TRP A 84 1.00 2.06 20.84
C TRP A 84 -0.44 1.93 21.34
N SER A 85 -1.34 1.53 20.43
CA SER A 85 -2.74 1.23 20.73
C SER A 85 -3.00 -0.25 20.47
N HIS A 86 -3.58 -0.93 21.45
CA HIS A 86 -3.78 -2.37 21.49
C HIS A 86 -5.20 -2.78 21.05
N PHE A 87 -5.29 -3.79 20.19
CA PHE A 87 -6.55 -4.35 19.70
C PHE A 87 -6.47 -5.89 19.63
N ASN A 88 -7.50 -6.57 20.14
CA ASN A 88 -7.65 -8.02 19.96
C ASN A 88 -8.43 -8.27 18.67
N LEU A 89 -7.80 -8.87 17.66
CA LEU A 89 -8.43 -9.09 16.36
C LEU A 89 -9.24 -10.39 16.31
N LEU A 90 -8.61 -11.48 16.76
CA LEU A 90 -9.18 -12.83 16.75
C LEU A 90 -8.76 -13.54 18.04
N GLU A 91 -9.73 -13.99 18.80
CA GLU A 91 -9.49 -14.87 19.95
C GLU A 91 -9.57 -16.32 19.49
N ASN A 92 -8.58 -17.11 19.91
CA ASN A 92 -8.62 -18.55 19.68
C ASN A 92 -9.55 -19.20 20.70
N GLU A 93 -10.84 -19.24 20.39
CA GLU A 93 -11.84 -19.98 21.16
C GLU A 93 -11.72 -21.46 20.78
N ASP A 94 -11.41 -22.30 21.76
CA ASP A 94 -11.23 -23.76 21.70
C ASP A 94 -9.82 -24.30 21.37
N ASN A 95 -9.50 -25.43 22.01
CA ASN A 95 -8.22 -26.17 21.97
C ASN A 95 -7.79 -26.68 20.57
N GLU A 96 -8.41 -26.23 19.48
CA GLU A 96 -8.01 -26.53 18.11
C GLU A 96 -7.05 -25.44 17.62
N LYS A 97 -5.76 -25.63 17.92
CA LYS A 97 -4.68 -24.78 17.38
C LYS A 97 -4.66 -24.87 15.85
N PHE A 98 -5.41 -24.00 15.17
CA PHE A 98 -5.27 -23.79 13.74
C PHE A 98 -3.88 -23.23 13.47
N ASP A 99 -3.19 -23.80 12.46
CA ASP A 99 -1.92 -23.25 12.05
C ASP A 99 -2.20 -22.09 11.09
N ILE A 100 -2.08 -20.88 11.62
CA ILE A 100 -2.34 -19.64 10.89
C ILE A 100 -1.03 -19.05 10.41
N TYR A 101 -1.00 -18.67 9.13
CA TYR A 101 0.01 -17.76 8.57
C TYR A 101 -0.72 -16.55 8.04
N PHE A 102 -0.20 -15.35 8.29
CA PHE A 102 -0.88 -14.12 7.93
C PHE A 102 0.10 -13.04 7.45
N LYS A 103 -0.39 -12.17 6.58
CA LYS A 103 0.27 -10.94 6.18
C LYS A 103 -0.73 -9.80 6.20
N THR A 104 -0.22 -8.63 6.50
CA THR A 104 -1.00 -7.40 6.60
C THR A 104 -0.46 -6.40 5.60
N LEU A 105 -1.34 -5.61 5.03
CA LEU A 105 -0.96 -4.56 4.09
C LEU A 105 -2.04 -3.48 4.01
N PHE A 106 -1.61 -2.27 3.65
CA PHE A 106 -2.51 -1.16 3.39
C PHE A 106 -2.91 -1.16 1.92
N PHE A 107 -4.22 -1.21 1.64
CA PHE A 107 -4.77 -1.22 0.30
C PHE A 107 -5.98 -0.30 0.22
N LYS A 108 -5.92 0.73 -0.65
CA LYS A 108 -7.03 1.64 -0.95
C LYS A 108 -7.77 2.21 0.28
N ASN A 109 -7.00 2.69 1.25
CA ASN A 109 -7.44 3.26 2.53
C ASN A 109 -7.79 2.27 3.65
N ASP A 110 -7.76 0.98 3.35
CA ASP A 110 -8.08 -0.06 4.31
C ASP A 110 -6.83 -0.84 4.73
N LEU A 111 -6.80 -1.27 5.99
CA LEU A 111 -5.81 -2.22 6.47
C LEU A 111 -6.38 -3.62 6.25
N LEU A 112 -5.78 -4.38 5.35
CA LEU A 112 -6.19 -5.75 5.04
C LEU A 112 -5.34 -6.73 5.83
N ILE A 113 -5.98 -7.77 6.35
CA ILE A 113 -5.34 -9.00 6.79
C ILE A 113 -5.68 -10.11 5.82
N LEU A 114 -4.64 -10.76 5.29
CA LEU A 114 -4.75 -12.00 4.54
C LEU A 114 -4.16 -13.10 5.40
N TYR A 115 -4.85 -14.23 5.49
CA TYR A 115 -4.39 -15.33 6.31
C TYR A 115 -4.81 -16.69 5.74
N SER A 116 -4.00 -17.70 6.05
CA SER A 116 -4.26 -19.08 5.70
C SER A 116 -4.61 -19.86 6.96
N ILE A 117 -5.70 -20.62 6.92
CA ILE A 117 -6.07 -21.57 7.98
C ILE A 117 -5.82 -22.98 7.47
N TYR A 118 -4.89 -23.71 8.09
CA TYR A 118 -4.69 -25.12 7.81
C TYR A 118 -5.49 -26.02 8.76
N ASN A 119 -6.43 -26.77 8.19
CA ASN A 119 -7.15 -27.80 8.92
C ASN A 119 -6.41 -29.15 8.81
N LYS A 120 -5.74 -29.52 9.90
CA LYS A 120 -4.96 -30.78 10.00
C LYS A 120 -5.81 -32.04 9.83
N ARG A 121 -7.12 -32.01 10.15
CA ARG A 121 -8.00 -33.19 10.03
C ARG A 121 -8.40 -33.45 8.59
N THR A 122 -8.71 -32.40 7.83
CA THR A 122 -9.14 -32.52 6.42
C THR A 122 -7.99 -32.39 5.44
N ASN A 123 -6.81 -31.96 5.90
CA ASN A 123 -5.66 -31.60 5.09
C ASN A 123 -5.98 -30.49 4.06
N ILE A 124 -6.84 -29.55 4.45
CA ILE A 124 -7.29 -28.43 3.62
C ILE A 124 -6.69 -27.13 4.15
N LEU A 125 -6.04 -26.38 3.27
CA LEU A 125 -5.63 -25.00 3.49
C LEU A 125 -6.71 -24.08 2.90
N THR A 126 -7.19 -23.14 3.70
CA THR A 126 -8.15 -22.11 3.27
C THR A 126 -7.47 -20.74 3.32
N LEU A 127 -7.47 -20.02 2.21
CA LEU A 127 -6.97 -18.64 2.11
C LEU A 127 -8.12 -17.64 2.24
N VAL A 128 -7.98 -16.66 3.13
CA VAL A 128 -9.03 -15.70 3.47
C VAL A 128 -8.46 -14.29 3.53
N SER A 129 -9.30 -13.30 3.19
CA SER A 129 -9.02 -11.88 3.37
C SER A 129 -10.12 -11.21 4.20
N GLN A 130 -9.74 -10.26 5.05
CA GLN A 130 -10.63 -9.40 5.83
C GLN A 130 -10.06 -7.98 5.88
N ILE A 131 -10.93 -7.00 6.08
CA ILE A 131 -10.55 -5.62 6.39
C ILE A 131 -10.60 -5.47 7.91
N ILE A 132 -9.58 -4.81 8.46
CA ILE A 132 -9.54 -4.34 9.84
C ILE A 132 -10.05 -2.91 9.83
N ASP A 133 -11.16 -2.68 10.51
CA ASP A 133 -11.76 -1.35 10.60
C ASP A 133 -10.99 -0.44 11.57
N LYS A 134 -11.42 0.83 11.65
CA LYS A 134 -10.80 1.83 12.53
C LYS A 134 -10.89 1.52 14.04
N ASN A 135 -11.78 0.62 14.44
CA ASN A 135 -11.97 0.19 15.83
C ASN A 135 -11.18 -1.09 16.13
N GLY A 136 -10.51 -1.69 15.14
CA GLY A 136 -9.83 -2.96 15.27
C GLY A 136 -10.74 -4.18 15.10
N GLU A 137 -11.95 -3.99 14.55
CA GLU A 137 -12.87 -5.09 14.27
C GLU A 137 -12.67 -5.63 12.85
N LEU A 138 -12.80 -6.94 12.68
CA LEU A 138 -12.67 -7.60 11.39
C LEU A 138 -14.02 -7.64 10.66
N THR A 139 -14.03 -7.27 9.38
CA THR A 139 -15.19 -7.49 8.50
C THR A 139 -15.47 -8.97 8.30
N SER A 140 -16.61 -9.33 7.69
CA SER A 140 -16.86 -10.73 7.32
C SER A 140 -15.74 -11.30 6.41
N PRO A 141 -15.32 -12.56 6.63
CA PRO A 141 -14.25 -13.18 5.87
C PRO A 141 -14.63 -13.39 4.40
N LYS A 142 -13.74 -12.97 3.49
CA LYS A 142 -13.84 -13.23 2.05
C LYS A 142 -12.89 -14.36 1.65
N LEU A 143 -13.45 -15.44 1.11
CA LEU A 143 -12.70 -16.59 0.61
C LEU A 143 -11.87 -16.20 -0.61
N ILE A 144 -10.57 -16.54 -0.59
CA ILE A 144 -9.67 -16.37 -1.73
C ILE A 144 -9.57 -17.68 -2.51
N ASP A 145 -9.22 -18.76 -1.82
CA ASP A 145 -9.14 -20.11 -2.39
C ASP A 145 -9.14 -21.18 -1.29
N GLN A 146 -9.33 -22.44 -1.69
CA GLN A 146 -9.25 -23.60 -0.83
C GLN A 146 -8.66 -24.80 -1.58
N PHE A 147 -7.61 -25.41 -1.02
CA PHE A 147 -6.93 -26.53 -1.65
C PHE A 147 -6.27 -27.48 -0.62
N LYS A 148 -5.81 -28.64 -1.10
CA LYS A 148 -5.17 -29.65 -0.25
C LYS A 148 -3.68 -29.39 -0.06
N GLY A 149 -3.18 -29.77 1.11
CA GLY A 149 -1.76 -29.69 1.48
C GLY A 149 -1.39 -28.38 2.16
N ILE A 150 -0.19 -28.36 2.75
CA ILE A 150 0.43 -27.20 3.39
C ILE A 150 1.80 -26.96 2.76
N TYR A 151 2.19 -25.70 2.67
CA TYR A 151 3.47 -25.26 2.12
C TYR A 151 4.19 -24.39 3.16
N GLU A 152 5.52 -24.42 3.17
CA GLU A 152 6.33 -23.59 4.08
C GLU A 152 6.02 -22.10 3.92
N THR A 153 5.81 -21.66 2.68
CA THR A 153 5.26 -20.33 2.37
C THR A 153 3.86 -20.49 1.80
N PRO A 154 2.80 -20.32 2.61
CA PRO A 154 1.42 -20.50 2.17
C PRO A 154 1.01 -19.53 1.05
N PHE A 155 1.45 -18.28 1.15
CA PHE A 155 1.24 -17.27 0.11
C PHE A 155 2.21 -16.09 0.23
N TYR A 156 2.34 -15.35 -0.87
CA TYR A 156 3.05 -14.09 -1.01
C TYR A 156 2.09 -12.99 -1.48
N VAL A 157 2.25 -11.76 -1.00
CA VAL A 157 1.38 -10.63 -1.35
C VAL A 157 2.17 -9.49 -1.98
N TYR A 158 1.60 -8.86 -3.00
CA TYR A 158 2.19 -7.70 -3.65
C TYR A 158 1.12 -6.71 -4.08
N THR A 159 1.35 -5.41 -3.86
CA THR A 159 0.49 -4.34 -4.36
C THR A 159 1.26 -3.55 -5.40
N SER A 160 0.72 -3.50 -6.62
CA SER A 160 1.26 -2.71 -7.71
C SER A 160 1.05 -1.21 -7.52
N ASN A 161 1.77 -0.41 -8.30
CA ASN A 161 1.60 1.05 -8.33
C ASN A 161 0.24 1.48 -8.89
N ASN A 162 -0.49 0.59 -9.58
CA ASN A 162 -1.83 0.83 -10.12
C ASN A 162 -2.93 0.38 -9.14
N ASP A 163 -2.60 0.18 -7.86
CA ASP A 163 -3.50 -0.30 -6.81
C ASP A 163 -4.21 -1.62 -7.16
N ILE A 164 -3.49 -2.53 -7.81
CA ILE A 164 -3.90 -3.94 -7.96
C ILE A 164 -3.17 -4.76 -6.90
N LEU A 165 -3.94 -5.49 -6.08
CA LEU A 165 -3.43 -6.43 -5.09
C LEU A 165 -3.34 -7.83 -5.69
N TYR A 166 -2.15 -8.42 -5.62
CA TYR A 166 -1.85 -9.78 -6.05
C TYR A 166 -1.60 -10.65 -4.82
N ILE A 167 -2.14 -11.87 -4.86
CA ILE A 167 -1.77 -12.95 -3.95
C ILE A 167 -1.23 -14.11 -4.78
N ALA A 168 0.05 -14.41 -4.62
CA ALA A 168 0.72 -15.55 -5.23
C ALA A 168 0.75 -16.71 -4.24
N TYR A 169 0.47 -17.91 -4.72
CA TYR A 169 0.52 -19.13 -3.91
C TYR A 169 0.67 -20.35 -4.81
N GLN A 170 1.02 -21.48 -4.20
CA GLN A 170 1.05 -22.76 -4.87
C GLN A 170 -0.08 -23.67 -4.36
N LYS A 171 -0.61 -24.52 -5.24
CA LYS A 171 -1.57 -25.56 -4.88
C LYS A 171 -1.28 -26.87 -5.60
N GLN A 172 -1.67 -27.98 -4.97
CA GLN A 172 -1.45 -29.30 -5.53
C GLN A 172 -2.70 -29.75 -6.30
N GLU A 173 -2.51 -30.05 -7.58
CA GLU A 173 -3.49 -30.76 -8.40
C GLU A 173 -2.86 -32.08 -8.88
N ASN A 174 -2.48 -32.18 -10.15
CA ASN A 174 -1.62 -33.27 -10.65
C ASN A 174 -0.15 -32.99 -10.33
N ASN A 175 0.29 -31.78 -10.66
CA ASN A 175 1.58 -31.19 -10.30
C ASN A 175 1.35 -30.12 -9.23
N HIS A 176 2.43 -29.59 -8.66
CA HIS A 176 2.38 -28.35 -7.90
C HIS A 176 2.31 -27.19 -8.88
N LEU A 177 1.23 -26.42 -8.82
CA LEU A 177 1.00 -25.26 -9.67
C LEU A 177 1.35 -24.01 -8.87
N LEU A 178 2.28 -23.19 -9.37
CA LEU A 178 2.53 -21.84 -8.88
C LEU A 178 1.67 -20.87 -9.70
N GLY A 179 0.97 -19.98 -9.01
CA GLY A 179 0.13 -19.00 -9.68
C GLY A 179 -0.30 -17.88 -8.75
N TYR A 180 -1.25 -17.08 -9.20
CA TYR A 180 -1.75 -15.93 -8.45
C TYR A 180 -3.23 -15.66 -8.71
N ARG A 181 -3.83 -14.90 -7.79
CA ARG A 181 -5.09 -14.19 -7.99
C ARG A 181 -4.86 -12.69 -7.81
N LEU A 182 -5.75 -11.89 -8.38
CA LEU A 182 -5.80 -10.45 -8.16
C LEU A 182 -7.14 -10.07 -7.54
N LEU A 183 -7.13 -9.10 -6.63
CA LEU A 183 -8.34 -8.50 -6.09
C LEU A 183 -8.74 -7.34 -7.01
N ASP A 184 -9.89 -7.48 -7.67
CA ASP A 184 -10.50 -6.35 -8.37
C ASP A 184 -11.23 -5.48 -7.34
N TYR A 185 -10.86 -4.21 -7.30
CA TYR A 185 -11.45 -3.26 -6.39
C TYR A 185 -12.93 -3.00 -6.64
N TYR A 186 -13.37 -3.02 -7.90
CA TYR A 186 -14.75 -2.65 -8.23
C TYR A 186 -15.74 -3.77 -7.92
N SER A 187 -15.36 -5.03 -8.11
CA SER A 187 -16.17 -6.18 -7.71
C SER A 187 -15.97 -6.56 -6.25
N GLU A 188 -14.88 -6.09 -5.63
CA GLU A 188 -14.38 -6.55 -4.34
C GLU A 188 -14.20 -8.08 -4.23
N ASP A 189 -14.03 -8.73 -5.38
CA ASP A 189 -13.89 -10.17 -5.54
C ASP A 189 -12.51 -10.53 -6.08
N TRP A 190 -12.04 -11.72 -5.69
CA TRP A 190 -10.80 -12.28 -6.19
C TRP A 190 -11.02 -12.91 -7.57
N SER A 191 -10.07 -12.68 -8.47
CA SER A 191 -10.05 -13.32 -9.79
C SER A 191 -9.96 -14.84 -9.69
N GLU A 192 -10.12 -15.51 -10.83
CA GLU A 192 -9.65 -16.90 -10.98
C GLU A 192 -8.13 -17.02 -10.77
N PHE A 193 -7.67 -18.26 -10.59
CA PHE A 193 -6.25 -18.57 -10.39
C PHE A 193 -5.52 -18.63 -11.73
N TYR A 194 -4.56 -17.73 -11.93
CA TYR A 194 -3.69 -17.69 -13.10
C TYR A 194 -2.39 -18.44 -12.84
N ILE A 195 -2.10 -19.46 -13.65
CA ILE A 195 -0.91 -20.30 -13.52
C ILE A 195 0.31 -19.57 -14.10
N ILE A 196 1.39 -19.54 -13.33
CA ILE A 196 2.71 -19.05 -13.75
C ILE A 196 3.57 -20.21 -14.24
N ASP A 197 3.61 -21.31 -13.49
CA ASP A 197 4.47 -22.46 -13.78
C ASP A 197 3.99 -23.70 -13.03
N ASP A 198 4.51 -24.87 -13.40
CA ASP A 198 4.27 -26.13 -12.72
C ASP A 198 5.55 -26.94 -12.43
N ALA A 199 5.47 -27.78 -11.40
CA ALA A 199 6.57 -28.62 -10.98
C ALA A 199 6.07 -29.94 -10.34
N LEU A 200 6.87 -31.01 -10.47
CA LEU A 200 6.58 -32.29 -9.82
C LEU A 200 6.76 -32.25 -8.30
N SER A 201 7.49 -31.26 -7.79
CA SER A 201 7.73 -31.03 -6.37
C SER A 201 7.30 -29.62 -6.01
N PRO A 202 6.96 -29.35 -4.73
CA PRO A 202 6.63 -28.00 -4.28
C PRO A 202 7.72 -27.00 -4.64
N PHE A 203 7.31 -25.79 -4.98
CA PHE A 203 8.23 -24.66 -5.10
C PHE A 203 8.78 -24.36 -3.71
N LYS A 204 10.12 -24.29 -3.58
CA LYS A 204 10.81 -24.02 -2.30
C LYS A 204 10.52 -22.59 -1.86
N GLU A 205 10.58 -21.65 -2.81
CA GLU A 205 10.35 -20.24 -2.56
C GLU A 205 9.86 -19.56 -3.84
N TYR A 206 9.09 -18.49 -3.68
CA TYR A 206 8.61 -17.67 -4.78
C TYR A 206 8.29 -16.26 -4.30
N SER A 207 8.50 -15.29 -5.18
CA SER A 207 8.05 -13.92 -4.99
C SER A 207 7.52 -13.34 -6.30
N LEU A 208 6.70 -12.30 -6.21
CA LEU A 208 5.97 -11.74 -7.35
C LEU A 208 5.96 -10.21 -7.30
N MET A 209 6.07 -9.59 -8.47
CA MET A 209 5.86 -8.16 -8.67
C MET A 209 5.26 -7.91 -10.06
N SER A 210 4.69 -6.72 -10.27
CA SER A 210 4.17 -6.29 -11.56
C SER A 210 4.96 -5.09 -12.09
N TYR A 211 5.30 -5.11 -13.36
CA TYR A 211 5.94 -3.99 -14.06
C TYR A 211 5.54 -4.00 -15.53
N GLU A 212 5.20 -2.82 -16.08
CA GLU A 212 4.68 -2.68 -17.46
C GLU A 212 3.56 -3.67 -17.80
N ASP A 213 2.56 -3.80 -16.92
CA ASP A 213 1.43 -4.73 -17.05
C ASP A 213 1.81 -6.20 -17.21
N LYS A 214 3.05 -6.57 -16.88
CA LYS A 214 3.54 -7.94 -16.84
C LYS A 214 3.82 -8.35 -15.41
N ILE A 215 3.46 -9.59 -15.11
CA ILE A 215 3.89 -10.28 -13.92
C ILE A 215 5.36 -10.65 -14.10
N GLN A 216 6.14 -10.36 -13.07
CA GLN A 216 7.49 -10.83 -12.90
C GLN A 216 7.53 -11.70 -11.65
N CYS A 217 8.08 -12.90 -11.79
CA CYS A 217 8.15 -13.85 -10.69
C CYS A 217 9.51 -14.52 -10.67
N LEU A 218 10.11 -14.58 -9.48
CA LEU A 218 11.32 -15.34 -9.19
C LEU A 218 10.91 -16.51 -8.30
N TYR A 219 11.33 -17.71 -8.64
CA TYR A 219 11.04 -18.89 -7.83
C TYR A 219 12.16 -19.92 -7.89
N ILE A 220 12.17 -20.77 -6.86
CA ILE A 220 13.07 -21.91 -6.73
C ILE A 220 12.25 -23.18 -6.91
N LYS A 221 12.56 -23.96 -7.95
CA LYS A 221 11.96 -25.28 -8.16
C LYS A 221 13.01 -26.37 -8.32
N LYS A 222 12.65 -27.58 -7.93
CA LYS A 222 13.51 -28.76 -7.98
C LYS A 222 13.21 -29.59 -9.23
N ASP A 223 14.25 -30.07 -9.91
CA ASP A 223 14.10 -31.02 -11.00
C ASP A 223 14.07 -32.48 -10.50
N CYS A 224 13.89 -33.43 -11.43
CA CYS A 224 13.86 -34.86 -11.13
C CYS A 224 15.18 -35.44 -10.62
N ASN A 225 16.31 -34.74 -10.81
CA ASN A 225 17.63 -35.11 -10.32
C ASN A 225 17.96 -34.49 -8.97
N ASN A 226 16.96 -33.89 -8.30
CA ASN A 226 17.12 -33.15 -7.05
C ASN A 226 18.01 -31.91 -7.16
N ILE A 227 18.14 -31.32 -8.34
CA ILE A 227 18.86 -30.06 -8.54
C ILE A 227 17.86 -28.91 -8.44
N TYR A 228 18.18 -27.91 -7.62
CA TYR A 228 17.40 -26.69 -7.53
C TYR A 228 17.76 -25.75 -8.68
N SER A 229 16.74 -25.07 -9.19
CA SER A 229 16.87 -24.05 -10.20
C SER A 229 16.22 -22.76 -9.74
N LEU A 230 16.98 -21.68 -9.78
CA LEU A 230 16.46 -20.32 -9.63
C LEU A 230 16.00 -19.86 -11.01
N THR A 231 14.69 -19.66 -11.15
CA THR A 231 14.09 -19.29 -12.43
C THR A 231 13.36 -17.97 -12.27
N TYR A 232 13.70 -17.03 -13.13
CA TYR A 232 12.94 -15.80 -13.32
C TYR A 232 11.99 -16.01 -14.49
N CYS A 233 10.75 -15.55 -14.35
CA CYS A 233 9.81 -15.50 -15.45
C CYS A 233 9.13 -14.14 -15.52
N LYS A 234 8.74 -13.79 -16.75
CA LYS A 234 7.95 -12.60 -17.01
C LYS A 234 6.89 -12.86 -18.07
N GLY A 235 5.72 -12.29 -17.88
CA GLY A 235 4.60 -12.56 -18.77
C GLY A 235 3.28 -12.04 -18.25
N ASN A 236 2.21 -12.48 -18.89
CA ASN A 236 0.85 -12.20 -18.45
C ASN A 236 -0.04 -13.42 -18.72
N LEU A 237 -0.99 -13.67 -17.81
CA LEU A 237 -2.03 -14.70 -17.93
C LEU A 237 -1.47 -16.11 -18.20
N SER A 238 -1.17 -16.44 -19.45
CA SER A 238 -0.67 -17.74 -19.92
C SER A 238 0.58 -17.66 -20.81
N SER A 239 1.11 -16.45 -21.06
CA SER A 239 2.27 -16.23 -21.93
C SER A 239 3.47 -15.77 -21.12
N TYR A 240 4.21 -16.73 -20.55
CA TYR A 240 5.42 -16.49 -19.77
C TYR A 240 6.68 -16.86 -20.53
N ASN A 241 7.68 -15.98 -20.43
CA ASN A 241 9.05 -16.25 -20.81
C ASN A 241 9.83 -16.64 -19.56
N TYR A 242 10.59 -17.73 -19.63
CA TYR A 242 11.34 -18.27 -18.50
C TYR A 242 12.84 -18.15 -18.76
N THR A 243 13.56 -17.62 -17.77
CA THR A 243 15.02 -17.53 -17.76
C THR A 243 15.55 -18.27 -16.54
N ASN A 244 16.31 -19.32 -16.79
CA ASN A 244 17.01 -20.03 -15.72
C ASN A 244 18.26 -19.23 -15.34
N ILE A 245 18.26 -18.61 -14.16
CA ILE A 245 19.35 -17.74 -13.69
C ILE A 245 20.49 -18.59 -13.13
N PHE A 246 20.17 -19.63 -12.37
CA PHE A 246 21.15 -20.42 -11.65
C PHE A 246 20.65 -21.84 -11.35
N LYS A 247 21.58 -22.79 -11.23
CA LYS A 247 21.31 -24.17 -10.80
C LYS A 247 22.37 -24.64 -9.83
N ASP A 248 21.93 -25.24 -8.74
CA ASP A 248 22.82 -25.91 -7.79
C ASP A 248 22.06 -26.99 -7.01
N LYS A 249 22.80 -27.82 -6.26
CA LYS A 249 22.25 -28.81 -5.33
C LYS A 249 21.56 -28.17 -4.13
N ASP A 250 21.93 -26.95 -3.79
CA ASP A 250 21.27 -26.19 -2.74
C ASP A 250 21.19 -24.70 -3.09
N ILE A 251 19.98 -24.15 -2.97
CA ILE A 251 19.69 -22.72 -3.10
C ILE A 251 18.80 -22.41 -1.91
N ASP A 252 19.33 -21.68 -0.93
CA ASP A 252 18.68 -21.50 0.37
C ASP A 252 17.49 -20.58 0.25
N PHE A 253 17.76 -19.34 -0.19
CA PHE A 253 16.80 -18.26 -0.30
C PHE A 253 17.09 -17.43 -1.53
N SER A 254 16.06 -16.74 -1.99
CA SER A 254 16.04 -15.83 -3.11
C SER A 254 15.31 -14.56 -2.72
N ALA A 255 15.75 -13.45 -3.27
CA ALA A 255 15.13 -12.16 -3.10
C ALA A 255 15.22 -11.42 -4.43
N PHE A 256 14.19 -10.68 -4.79
CA PHE A 256 14.30 -9.76 -5.92
C PHE A 256 13.48 -8.50 -5.69
N PHE A 257 13.98 -7.44 -6.29
CA PHE A 257 13.41 -6.11 -6.22
C PHE A 257 13.74 -5.36 -7.50
N MET A 258 13.13 -4.19 -7.67
CA MET A 258 13.41 -3.30 -8.79
C MET A 258 13.84 -1.92 -8.29
N ILE A 259 14.95 -1.42 -8.83
CA ILE A 259 15.44 -0.06 -8.60
C ILE A 259 15.67 0.61 -9.95
N ASP A 260 15.05 1.77 -10.17
CA ASP A 260 15.18 2.55 -11.41
C ASP A 260 14.98 1.70 -12.67
N GLU A 261 13.89 0.91 -12.69
CA GLU A 261 13.52 -0.02 -13.78
C GLU A 261 14.46 -1.22 -13.98
N HIS A 262 15.55 -1.31 -13.22
CA HIS A 262 16.44 -2.45 -13.23
C HIS A 262 15.98 -3.51 -12.24
N ILE A 263 15.96 -4.76 -12.70
CA ILE A 263 15.54 -5.92 -11.91
C ILE A 263 16.76 -6.56 -11.29
N TRP A 264 16.77 -6.68 -9.97
CA TRP A 264 17.86 -7.26 -9.21
C TRP A 264 17.41 -8.58 -8.62
N CYS A 265 18.11 -9.66 -8.94
CA CYS A 265 17.88 -10.97 -8.34
C CYS A 265 19.08 -11.34 -7.47
N LEU A 266 18.81 -11.75 -6.24
CA LEU A 266 19.78 -12.17 -5.26
C LEU A 266 19.42 -13.54 -4.72
N TRP A 267 20.41 -14.35 -4.42
CA TRP A 267 20.19 -15.65 -3.78
C TRP A 267 21.38 -16.07 -2.94
N ILE A 268 21.13 -16.95 -1.98
CA ILE A 268 22.16 -17.56 -1.16
C ILE A 268 22.34 -19.01 -1.62
N SER A 269 23.58 -19.38 -1.87
CA SER A 269 23.97 -20.77 -2.18
C SER A 269 25.37 -21.01 -1.62
N ASN A 270 25.57 -22.15 -0.94
CA ASN A 270 26.85 -22.55 -0.35
C ASN A 270 27.52 -21.47 0.53
N ASN A 271 26.74 -20.73 1.34
CA ASN A 271 27.22 -19.60 2.16
C ASN A 271 27.84 -18.44 1.36
N GLU A 272 27.46 -18.28 0.09
CA GLU A 272 27.78 -17.13 -0.73
C GLU A 272 26.50 -16.37 -1.08
N LEU A 273 26.57 -15.05 -1.09
CA LEU A 273 25.51 -14.20 -1.65
C LEU A 273 25.82 -13.99 -3.12
N LEU A 274 24.94 -14.48 -3.98
CA LEU A 274 25.02 -14.26 -5.41
C LEU A 274 24.03 -13.20 -5.84
N SER A 275 24.39 -12.40 -6.84
CA SER A 275 23.51 -11.40 -7.42
C SER A 275 23.66 -11.26 -8.94
N THR A 276 22.55 -10.91 -9.59
CA THR A 276 22.51 -10.53 -10.99
C THR A 276 21.52 -9.40 -11.22
N VAL A 277 21.73 -8.61 -12.26
CA VAL A 277 20.82 -7.55 -12.67
C VAL A 277 20.36 -7.75 -14.11
N SER A 278 19.14 -7.32 -14.40
CA SER A 278 18.65 -7.09 -15.74
C SER A 278 18.27 -5.62 -15.91
N ILE A 279 18.74 -5.02 -17.01
CA ILE A 279 18.49 -3.62 -17.37
C ILE A 279 17.54 -3.48 -18.57
N ASP A 280 17.09 -4.60 -19.13
CA ASP A 280 16.25 -4.67 -20.32
C ASP A 280 14.85 -5.23 -20.00
N GLY A 281 14.39 -4.99 -18.77
CA GLY A 281 13.10 -5.46 -18.27
C GLY A 281 13.02 -6.98 -18.14
N GLY A 282 14.14 -7.65 -17.82
CA GLY A 282 14.21 -9.08 -17.50
C GLY A 282 14.36 -9.99 -18.72
N ASN A 283 14.89 -9.50 -19.85
CA ASN A 283 15.20 -10.38 -21.00
C ASN A 283 16.56 -11.03 -20.82
N ILE A 284 17.56 -10.26 -20.38
CA ILE A 284 18.93 -10.72 -20.17
C ILE A 284 19.38 -10.32 -18.77
N PHE A 285 20.04 -11.26 -18.10
CA PHE A 285 20.65 -11.05 -16.79
C PHE A 285 22.17 -11.12 -16.92
N THR A 286 22.87 -10.34 -16.09
CA THR A 286 24.34 -10.38 -16.03
C THR A 286 24.87 -11.78 -15.71
N SER A 287 25.92 -12.18 -16.42
CA SER A 287 26.56 -13.49 -16.27
C SER A 287 28.09 -13.37 -16.42
N PRO A 288 28.90 -14.01 -15.56
CA PRO A 288 28.49 -14.79 -14.39
C PRO A 288 27.81 -13.93 -13.31
N PRO A 289 27.06 -14.51 -12.36
CA PRO A 289 26.58 -13.75 -11.22
C PRO A 289 27.75 -13.19 -10.42
N GLN A 290 27.54 -12.04 -9.80
CA GLN A 290 28.46 -11.54 -8.80
C GLN A 290 28.35 -12.41 -7.55
N VAL A 291 29.48 -12.62 -6.88
CA VAL A 291 29.58 -13.44 -5.67
C VAL A 291 30.21 -12.61 -4.57
N ASP A 292 29.52 -12.51 -3.44
CA ASP A 292 29.99 -11.86 -2.23
C ASP A 292 30.05 -12.91 -1.10
N SER A 293 31.19 -13.00 -0.42
CA SER A 293 31.31 -13.88 0.75
C SER A 293 30.46 -13.31 1.90
N ILE A 294 29.62 -14.17 2.47
CA ILE A 294 28.80 -13.85 3.64
C ILE A 294 29.20 -14.66 4.87
N GLU A 295 30.41 -15.22 4.84
CA GLU A 295 30.95 -15.99 5.96
C GLU A 295 30.92 -15.13 7.22
N TYR A 296 30.39 -15.69 8.32
CA TYR A 296 30.22 -15.04 9.63
C TYR A 296 29.18 -13.91 9.72
N LEU A 297 28.47 -13.55 8.64
CA LEU A 297 27.38 -12.59 8.73
C LEU A 297 26.09 -13.23 9.26
N ASN A 298 25.37 -12.48 10.08
CA ASN A 298 23.99 -12.81 10.46
C ASN A 298 23.05 -12.15 9.44
N ILE A 299 22.55 -12.94 8.50
CA ILE A 299 21.71 -12.44 7.40
C ILE A 299 20.30 -12.97 7.57
N SER A 300 19.34 -12.05 7.51
CA SER A 300 17.93 -12.39 7.35
C SER A 300 17.39 -11.88 6.02
N LYS A 301 16.32 -12.52 5.56
CA LYS A 301 15.51 -12.03 4.46
C LYS A 301 14.48 -11.07 5.04
N ALA A 302 14.49 -9.83 4.56
CA ALA A 302 13.65 -8.76 5.07
C ALA A 302 12.63 -8.30 4.04
N THR A 303 11.41 -8.01 4.51
CA THR A 303 10.43 -7.26 3.73
C THR A 303 10.71 -5.77 3.91
N TYR A 304 10.89 -5.04 2.81
CA TYR A 304 11.20 -3.61 2.85
C TYR A 304 10.01 -2.74 2.45
N PHE A 305 9.69 -1.75 3.29
CA PHE A 305 8.65 -0.74 3.01
C PHE A 305 9.22 0.67 3.19
N SER A 306 8.80 1.61 2.35
CA SER A 306 9.24 3.00 2.47
C SER A 306 8.15 4.00 2.11
N ASN A 307 7.94 4.96 3.01
CA ASN A 307 7.21 6.19 2.74
C ASN A 307 8.11 7.35 2.30
N PHE A 308 9.44 7.17 2.34
CA PHE A 308 10.39 8.15 1.87
C PHE A 308 10.21 8.43 0.37
N LEU A 309 10.11 9.71 0.01
CA LEU A 309 9.67 10.15 -1.32
C LEU A 309 10.53 9.59 -2.46
N GLU A 310 11.86 9.65 -2.32
CA GLU A 310 12.80 9.14 -3.33
C GLU A 310 12.55 7.65 -3.59
N ASN A 311 12.38 6.87 -2.53
CA ASN A 311 12.16 5.43 -2.63
C ASN A 311 10.80 5.09 -3.23
N LYS A 312 9.76 5.90 -3.01
CA LYS A 312 8.45 5.69 -3.65
C LYS A 312 8.54 5.80 -5.18
N THR A 313 9.49 6.60 -5.68
CA THR A 313 9.67 6.82 -7.12
C THR A 313 10.63 5.83 -7.77
N SER A 314 11.65 5.36 -7.05
CA SER A 314 12.74 4.57 -7.63
C SER A 314 12.77 3.11 -7.21
N LEU A 315 12.21 2.73 -6.05
CA LEU A 315 12.29 1.36 -5.53
C LEU A 315 10.91 0.73 -5.46
N CYS A 316 10.69 -0.28 -6.30
CA CYS A 316 9.51 -1.14 -6.15
C CYS A 316 9.66 -2.00 -4.91
N LYS A 317 8.58 -2.07 -4.12
CA LYS A 317 8.45 -2.95 -2.94
C LYS A 317 8.95 -4.35 -3.28
N GLY A 318 9.85 -4.88 -2.46
CA GLY A 318 10.45 -6.18 -2.68
C GLY A 318 11.08 -6.76 -1.41
N GLU A 319 11.66 -7.93 -1.57
CA GLU A 319 12.41 -8.61 -0.53
C GLU A 319 13.90 -8.29 -0.71
N ALA A 320 14.63 -8.16 0.39
CA ALA A 320 16.07 -7.91 0.36
C ALA A 320 16.76 -8.72 1.46
N PHE A 321 18.07 -8.94 1.32
CA PHE A 321 18.86 -9.49 2.40
C PHE A 321 19.36 -8.38 3.32
N PHE A 322 19.32 -8.62 4.62
CA PHE A 322 19.61 -7.66 5.66
C PHE A 322 20.59 -8.24 6.65
N VAL A 323 21.63 -7.47 7.00
CA VAL A 323 22.60 -7.89 8.01
C VAL A 323 22.11 -7.40 9.38
N ASN A 324 21.86 -8.34 10.28
CA ASN A 324 21.46 -8.09 11.66
C ASN A 324 22.69 -8.03 12.57
N ASP A 325 23.46 -6.95 12.46
CA ASP A 325 24.59 -6.66 13.36
C ASP A 325 24.36 -5.37 14.20
N ASP A 326 25.41 -4.84 14.82
CA ASP A 326 25.32 -3.58 15.58
C ASP A 326 24.91 -2.38 14.71
N THR A 327 25.24 -2.44 13.42
CA THR A 327 24.96 -1.45 12.38
C THR A 327 24.11 -2.05 11.25
N PRO A 328 22.82 -2.32 11.51
CA PRO A 328 21.98 -3.01 10.55
C PRO A 328 21.97 -2.32 9.17
N ARG A 329 22.11 -3.12 8.11
CA ARG A 329 22.25 -2.64 6.73
C ARG A 329 21.59 -3.56 5.73
N LEU A 330 21.01 -2.98 4.66
CA LEU A 330 20.48 -3.73 3.53
C LEU A 330 21.62 -4.10 2.60
N LEU A 331 21.79 -5.40 2.35
CA LEU A 331 22.75 -5.87 1.37
C LEU A 331 22.30 -5.45 -0.03
N VAL A 332 23.27 -5.00 -0.82
CA VAL A 332 23.12 -4.55 -2.21
C VAL A 332 22.33 -3.23 -2.36
N ILE A 333 21.19 -3.02 -1.70
CA ILE A 333 20.37 -1.80 -1.82
C ILE A 333 21.09 -0.55 -1.30
N ASP A 334 21.72 -0.63 -0.12
CA ASP A 334 22.45 0.52 0.45
C ASP A 334 23.64 0.94 -0.42
N ASN A 335 24.22 -0.03 -1.14
CA ASN A 335 25.27 0.22 -2.11
C ASN A 335 24.69 0.83 -3.40
N ILE A 336 23.56 0.35 -3.91
CA ILE A 336 22.91 0.87 -5.12
C ILE A 336 22.45 2.32 -4.95
N TYR A 337 21.80 2.68 -3.83
CA TYR A 337 21.39 4.08 -3.60
C TYR A 337 22.59 5.02 -3.46
N LYS A 338 23.67 4.57 -2.81
CA LYS A 338 24.93 5.32 -2.78
C LYS A 338 25.51 5.44 -4.18
N ILE A 339 25.49 4.38 -5.01
CA ILE A 339 25.95 4.38 -6.40
C ILE A 339 25.18 5.40 -7.26
N VAL A 340 23.86 5.51 -7.10
CA VAL A 340 23.02 6.43 -7.87
C VAL A 340 23.23 7.89 -7.42
N ASN A 341 23.47 8.13 -6.12
CA ASN A 341 23.47 9.48 -5.56
C ASN A 341 24.82 10.07 -5.10
N ARG A 342 25.90 9.30 -4.83
CA ARG A 342 27.26 9.81 -4.49
C ARG A 342 28.42 8.82 -4.75
N TYR A 343 29.52 9.33 -5.31
CA TYR A 343 30.79 8.61 -5.48
C TYR A 343 31.43 8.26 -4.12
N ASP A 344 31.33 7.00 -3.70
CA ASP A 344 32.17 6.41 -2.65
C ASP A 344 32.96 5.23 -3.24
N ASN A 345 34.13 4.93 -2.69
CA ASN A 345 35.13 4.06 -3.34
C ASN A 345 34.83 2.55 -3.18
N SER A 346 33.98 2.15 -2.23
CA SER A 346 33.57 0.74 -2.05
C SER A 346 32.39 0.34 -2.97
N SER A 347 31.57 1.30 -3.39
CA SER A 347 30.50 1.16 -4.39
C SER A 347 31.01 1.14 -5.84
N LEU A 348 32.28 1.50 -6.04
CA LEU A 348 32.92 1.63 -7.35
C LEU A 348 33.09 0.28 -8.07
N TYR A 349 33.16 -0.84 -7.33
CA TYR A 349 33.30 -2.17 -7.93
C TYR A 349 32.01 -2.66 -8.57
N TYR A 350 30.86 -2.51 -7.90
CA TYR A 350 29.54 -2.78 -8.49
C TYR A 350 29.29 -1.87 -9.69
N PHE A 351 29.60 -0.58 -9.58
CA PHE A 351 29.49 0.36 -10.71
C PHE A 351 30.41 -0.05 -11.86
N GLN A 352 31.67 -0.42 -11.62
CA GLN A 352 32.58 -0.87 -12.68
C GLN A 352 32.14 -2.18 -13.31
N TYR A 353 31.64 -3.14 -12.54
CA TYR A 353 31.10 -4.39 -13.05
C TYR A 353 29.90 -4.14 -13.97
N PHE A 354 28.89 -3.39 -13.52
CA PHE A 354 27.71 -3.09 -14.32
C PHE A 354 28.01 -2.13 -15.49
N ILE A 355 28.89 -1.14 -15.32
CA ILE A 355 29.37 -0.28 -16.42
C ILE A 355 30.20 -1.08 -17.42
N SER A 356 30.97 -2.08 -16.99
CA SER A 356 31.70 -2.96 -17.91
C SER A 356 30.76 -3.86 -18.71
N ALA A 357 29.66 -4.32 -18.11
CA ALA A 357 28.58 -5.02 -18.81
C ALA A 357 27.87 -4.08 -19.82
N LEU A 358 27.48 -2.87 -19.40
CA LEU A 358 26.92 -1.81 -20.27
C LEU A 358 27.86 -1.42 -21.42
N ARG A 359 29.19 -1.45 -21.19
CA ARG A 359 30.21 -1.20 -22.21
C ARG A 359 30.37 -2.37 -23.17
N LYS A 360 30.31 -3.62 -22.69
CA LYS A 360 30.33 -4.82 -23.55
C LYS A 360 29.15 -4.83 -24.52
N GLU A 361 27.96 -4.49 -24.04
CA GLU A 361 26.76 -4.40 -24.87
C GLU A 361 26.88 -3.28 -25.92
N ASN A 362 27.40 -2.10 -25.55
CA ASN A 362 27.71 -1.03 -26.50
C ASN A 362 28.77 -1.42 -27.53
N ILE A 363 29.74 -2.25 -27.15
CA ILE A 363 30.79 -2.75 -28.05
C ILE A 363 30.21 -3.79 -29.01
N ASP A 364 29.35 -4.70 -28.55
CA ASP A 364 28.65 -5.66 -29.41
C ASP A 364 27.67 -4.96 -30.36
N TYR A 365 26.97 -3.92 -29.90
CA TYR A 365 26.14 -3.07 -30.76
C TYR A 365 26.98 -2.32 -31.81
N LYS A 366 28.14 -1.77 -31.41
CA LYS A 366 29.08 -1.14 -32.35
C LYS A 366 29.66 -2.15 -33.33
N LYS A 367 29.94 -3.37 -32.89
CA LYS A 367 30.48 -4.45 -33.74
C LYS A 367 29.43 -4.91 -34.74
N TYR A 368 28.20 -5.12 -34.30
CA TYR A 368 27.04 -5.38 -35.16
C TYR A 368 26.84 -4.25 -36.19
N ILE A 369 26.93 -2.97 -35.79
CA ILE A 369 26.88 -1.82 -36.71
C ILE A 369 28.06 -1.80 -37.69
N CYS A 370 29.26 -2.23 -37.27
CA CYS A 370 30.43 -2.31 -38.13
C CYS A 370 30.33 -3.44 -39.17
N GLU A 371 29.66 -4.55 -38.82
CA GLU A 371 29.47 -5.74 -39.67
C GLU A 371 28.30 -5.64 -40.65
N LEU A 372 27.43 -4.63 -40.51
CA LEU A 372 26.36 -4.34 -41.48
C LEU A 372 26.97 -3.81 -42.80
N ASN A 373 26.64 -4.47 -43.91
CA ASN A 373 26.96 -3.99 -45.25
C ASN A 373 26.22 -2.67 -45.55
N THR A 374 26.72 -1.89 -46.51
CA THR A 374 26.19 -0.56 -46.85
C THR A 374 24.68 -0.57 -47.13
N SER A 375 24.19 -1.63 -47.80
CA SER A 375 22.76 -1.87 -48.05
C SER A 375 21.92 -2.00 -46.77
N ASP A 376 22.44 -2.65 -45.73
CA ASP A 376 21.70 -2.85 -44.48
C ASP A 376 21.72 -1.60 -43.59
N LYS A 377 22.77 -0.78 -43.71
CA LYS A 377 22.86 0.54 -43.08
C LYS A 377 21.82 1.49 -43.64
N ASP A 378 21.61 1.49 -44.97
CA ASP A 378 20.59 2.32 -45.61
C ASP A 378 19.17 1.92 -45.17
N ILE A 379 18.89 0.61 -45.08
CA ILE A 379 17.62 0.10 -44.54
C ILE A 379 17.42 0.51 -43.07
N LEU A 380 18.50 0.49 -42.27
CA LEU A 380 18.44 0.88 -40.86
C LEU A 380 18.20 2.40 -40.71
N VAL A 381 18.87 3.21 -41.52
CA VAL A 381 18.67 4.67 -41.59
C VAL A 381 17.25 5.01 -42.00
N GLU A 382 16.68 4.27 -42.96
CA GLU A 382 15.30 4.45 -43.39
C GLU A 382 14.29 4.06 -42.30
N LYS A 383 14.54 2.94 -41.59
CA LYS A 383 13.75 2.55 -40.41
C LYS A 383 13.84 3.57 -39.27
N LEU A 384 15.03 4.13 -39.02
CA LEU A 384 15.25 5.17 -38.02
C LEU A 384 14.52 6.46 -38.39
N HIS A 385 14.61 6.90 -39.65
CA HIS A 385 13.85 8.06 -40.14
C HIS A 385 12.34 7.85 -39.98
N LYS A 386 11.84 6.66 -40.27
CA LYS A 386 10.43 6.33 -40.08
C LYS A 386 10.03 6.41 -38.60
N LYS A 387 10.85 5.86 -37.69
CA LYS A 387 10.61 5.95 -36.24
C LYS A 387 10.67 7.38 -35.73
N ILE A 388 11.63 8.19 -36.18
CA ILE A 388 11.73 9.61 -35.82
C ILE A 388 10.46 10.35 -36.25
N LYS A 389 10.02 10.14 -37.49
CA LYS A 389 8.79 10.76 -38.02
C LYS A 389 7.53 10.30 -37.26
N GLU A 390 7.46 9.04 -36.85
CA GLU A 390 6.39 8.54 -35.99
C GLU A 390 6.41 9.21 -34.60
N GLN A 391 7.60 9.43 -34.02
CA GLN A 391 7.75 10.12 -32.74
C GLN A 391 7.42 11.61 -32.85
N GLU A 392 7.83 12.29 -33.92
CA GLU A 392 7.44 13.68 -34.21
C GLU A 392 5.93 13.83 -34.30
N ASN A 393 5.25 12.91 -34.98
CA ASN A 393 3.79 12.91 -35.07
C ASN A 393 3.12 12.67 -33.71
N LYS A 394 3.66 11.78 -32.89
CA LYS A 394 3.17 11.56 -31.52
C LYS A 394 3.37 12.80 -30.65
N LEU A 395 4.53 13.44 -30.76
CA LEU A 395 4.85 14.64 -30.00
C LEU A 395 3.91 15.78 -30.38
N LEU A 396 3.69 16.00 -31.67
CA LEU A 396 2.71 16.98 -32.18
C LEU A 396 1.28 16.67 -31.69
N TYR A 397 0.90 15.39 -31.63
CA TYR A 397 -0.40 14.99 -31.06
C TYR A 397 -0.49 15.35 -29.57
N TYR A 398 0.55 15.07 -28.78
CA TYR A 398 0.58 15.39 -27.36
C TYR A 398 0.61 16.90 -27.09
N GLU A 399 1.36 17.68 -27.87
CA GLU A 399 1.35 19.14 -27.80
C GLU A 399 -0.05 19.71 -28.07
N ASN A 400 -0.73 19.19 -29.10
CA ASN A 400 -2.11 19.61 -29.39
C ASN A 400 -3.08 19.23 -28.27
N LYS A 401 -2.91 18.05 -27.66
CA LYS A 401 -3.72 17.62 -26.51
C LYS A 401 -3.43 18.50 -25.28
N PHE A 402 -2.17 18.83 -25.04
CA PHE A 402 -1.74 19.71 -23.95
C PHE A 402 -2.33 21.12 -24.12
N ASN A 403 -2.28 21.69 -25.33
CA ASN A 403 -2.89 22.98 -25.63
C ASN A 403 -4.40 22.99 -25.39
N LYS A 404 -5.11 21.90 -25.76
CA LYS A 404 -6.55 21.76 -25.44
C LYS A 404 -6.81 21.74 -23.94
N ILE A 405 -6.03 20.97 -23.18
CA ILE A 405 -6.15 20.92 -21.71
C ILE A 405 -5.87 22.29 -21.11
N ASN A 406 -4.83 22.98 -21.57
CA ASN A 406 -4.48 24.31 -21.04
C ASN A 406 -5.59 25.33 -21.29
N ASN A 407 -6.21 25.32 -22.48
CA ASN A 407 -7.38 26.16 -22.78
C ASN A 407 -8.58 25.80 -21.89
N SER A 408 -8.81 24.51 -21.63
CA SER A 408 -9.85 24.07 -20.68
C SER A 408 -9.56 24.57 -19.26
N ILE A 409 -8.31 24.53 -18.80
CA ILE A 409 -7.92 25.07 -17.48
C ILE A 409 -8.15 26.58 -17.40
N LEU A 410 -7.79 27.34 -18.45
CA LEU A 410 -8.06 28.78 -18.51
C LEU A 410 -9.56 29.07 -18.40
N SER A 411 -10.39 28.36 -19.19
CA SER A 411 -11.85 28.52 -19.12
C SER A 411 -12.43 28.12 -17.76
N PHE A 412 -11.87 27.10 -17.11
CA PHE A 412 -12.28 26.69 -15.77
C PHE A 412 -11.97 27.76 -14.73
N ASN A 413 -10.80 28.39 -14.82
CA ASN A 413 -10.39 29.47 -13.92
C ASN A 413 -11.24 30.73 -14.11
N GLU A 414 -11.59 31.08 -15.35
CA GLU A 414 -12.54 32.17 -15.65
C GLU A 414 -13.92 31.89 -15.04
N ASN A 415 -14.46 30.68 -15.26
CA ASN A 415 -15.73 30.26 -14.67
C ASN A 415 -15.69 30.29 -13.14
N LYS A 416 -14.58 29.84 -12.54
CA LYS A 416 -14.37 29.88 -11.08
C LYS A 416 -14.38 31.31 -10.55
N ALA A 417 -13.71 32.25 -11.22
CA ALA A 417 -13.70 33.66 -10.83
C ALA A 417 -15.13 34.26 -10.91
N GLN A 418 -15.87 33.93 -11.96
CA GLN A 418 -17.25 34.41 -12.13
C GLN A 418 -18.21 33.82 -11.08
N LEU A 419 -18.03 32.55 -10.72
CA LEU A 419 -18.73 31.90 -9.61
C LEU A 419 -18.44 32.59 -8.26
N SER A 420 -17.18 32.95 -7.99
CA SER A 420 -16.81 33.67 -6.78
C SER A 420 -17.52 35.04 -6.68
N ILE A 421 -17.56 35.80 -7.77
CA ILE A 421 -18.28 37.09 -7.82
C ILE A 421 -19.78 36.90 -7.55
N ASN A 422 -20.40 35.87 -8.14
CA ASN A 422 -21.81 35.59 -7.92
C ASN A 422 -22.11 35.17 -6.47
N ILE A 423 -21.22 34.41 -5.84
CA ILE A 423 -21.34 34.03 -4.43
C ILE A 423 -21.28 35.27 -3.54
N GLU A 424 -20.34 36.17 -3.79
CA GLU A 424 -20.19 37.43 -3.03
C GLU A 424 -21.45 38.30 -3.15
N PHE A 425 -22.00 38.45 -4.36
CA PHE A 425 -23.27 39.15 -4.58
C PHE A 425 -24.45 38.50 -3.82
N LEU A 426 -24.52 37.17 -3.81
CA LEU A 426 -25.59 36.45 -3.09
C LEU A 426 -25.45 36.62 -1.57
N GLN A 427 -24.22 36.64 -1.04
CA GLN A 427 -23.95 36.89 0.37
C GLN A 427 -24.36 38.30 0.78
N ASP A 428 -24.03 39.32 -0.02
CA ASP A 428 -24.46 40.70 0.22
C ASP A 428 -25.99 40.84 0.17
N SER A 429 -26.63 40.20 -0.80
CA SER A 429 -28.10 40.20 -0.89
C SER A 429 -28.75 39.49 0.30
N LEU A 430 -28.14 38.42 0.82
CA LEU A 430 -28.63 37.70 2.01
C LEU A 430 -28.52 38.58 3.25
N ALA A 431 -27.36 39.21 3.47
CA ALA A 431 -27.13 40.12 4.58
C ALA A 431 -28.12 41.30 4.58
N ALA A 432 -28.42 41.87 3.40
CA ALA A 432 -29.40 42.93 3.27
C ALA A 432 -30.84 42.47 3.61
N LYS A 433 -31.20 41.23 3.24
CA LYS A 433 -32.50 40.64 3.57
C LYS A 433 -32.61 40.30 5.05
N GLU A 434 -31.56 39.76 5.66
CA GLU A 434 -31.49 39.51 7.11
C GLU A 434 -31.69 40.79 7.91
N LYS A 435 -31.00 41.87 7.54
CA LYS A 435 -31.19 43.16 8.20
C LYS A 435 -32.65 43.64 8.13
N LYS A 436 -33.28 43.50 6.97
CA LYS A 436 -34.68 43.90 6.76
C LYS A 436 -35.67 43.00 7.51
N LEU A 437 -35.34 41.72 7.67
CA LEU A 437 -36.12 40.78 8.48
C LEU A 437 -36.07 41.18 9.95
N ASN A 438 -34.90 41.48 10.49
CA ASN A 438 -34.73 41.94 11.87
C ASN A 438 -35.51 43.24 12.13
N GLU A 439 -35.47 44.19 11.20
CA GLU A 439 -36.27 45.43 11.31
C GLU A 439 -37.79 45.16 11.33
N LEU A 440 -38.26 44.14 10.60
CA LEU A 440 -39.67 43.73 10.60
C LEU A 440 -40.05 42.99 11.88
N GLU A 441 -39.17 42.15 12.42
CA GLU A 441 -39.38 41.45 13.70
C GLU A 441 -39.50 42.46 14.85
N ASP A 442 -38.61 43.45 14.91
CA ASP A 442 -38.69 44.54 15.90
C ASP A 442 -40.03 45.30 15.81
N LEU A 443 -40.49 45.55 14.58
CA LEU A 443 -41.74 46.27 14.34
C LEU A 443 -42.96 45.41 14.70
N TYR A 444 -42.88 44.10 14.49
CA TYR A 444 -43.91 43.14 14.90
C TYR A 444 -44.02 43.07 16.43
N ILE A 445 -42.89 42.94 17.14
CA ILE A 445 -42.85 42.93 18.61
C ILE A 445 -43.51 44.20 19.16
N LYS A 446 -43.15 45.36 18.61
CA LYS A 446 -43.73 46.65 19.02
C LYS A 446 -45.25 46.73 18.79
N LYS A 447 -45.73 46.18 17.67
CA LYS A 447 -47.17 46.11 17.37
C LYS A 447 -47.90 45.13 18.29
N GLU A 448 -47.27 44.03 18.66
CA GLU A 448 -47.82 43.06 19.61
C GLU A 448 -47.95 43.66 21.01
N GLU A 449 -46.96 44.44 21.45
CA GLU A 449 -47.01 45.22 22.70
C GLU A 449 -48.17 46.25 22.68
N GLU A 450 -48.29 47.04 21.60
CA GLU A 450 -49.41 47.99 21.43
C GLU A 450 -50.78 47.28 21.47
N LEU A 451 -50.88 46.10 20.88
CA LEU A 451 -52.11 45.32 20.80
C LEU A 451 -52.47 44.71 22.17
N ASN A 452 -51.48 44.32 22.96
CA ASN A 452 -51.68 43.88 24.35
C ASN A 452 -52.16 45.03 25.23
N ILE A 453 -51.58 46.23 25.10
CA ILE A 453 -52.05 47.44 25.80
C ILE A 453 -53.51 47.74 25.43
N LEU A 454 -53.87 47.64 24.15
CA LEU A 454 -55.24 47.83 23.67
C LEU A 454 -56.20 46.78 24.24
N LYS A 455 -55.80 45.50 24.30
CA LYS A 455 -56.58 44.42 24.92
C LYS A 455 -56.83 44.68 26.41
N ASP A 456 -55.79 45.10 27.14
CA ASP A 456 -55.91 45.44 28.57
C ASP A 456 -56.85 46.63 28.77
N THR A 457 -56.75 47.65 27.92
CA THR A 457 -57.64 48.81 27.94
C THR A 457 -59.10 48.40 27.64
N LEU A 458 -59.32 47.53 26.65
CA LEU A 458 -60.64 47.02 26.30
C LEU A 458 -61.25 46.17 27.44
N ASN A 459 -60.42 45.39 28.12
CA ASN A 459 -60.84 44.63 29.30
C ASN A 459 -61.22 45.55 30.46
N THR A 460 -60.49 46.65 30.68
CA THR A 460 -60.86 47.66 31.69
C THR A 460 -62.19 48.35 31.37
N VAL A 461 -62.45 48.69 30.10
CA VAL A 461 -63.73 49.30 29.67
C VAL A 461 -64.90 48.33 29.86
N LYS A 462 -64.72 47.03 29.57
CA LYS A 462 -65.75 46.01 29.85
C LYS A 462 -66.04 45.86 31.35
N THR A 463 -65.06 46.02 32.22
CA THR A 463 -65.30 46.03 33.68
C THR A 463 -65.99 47.30 34.18
N ASP A 464 -65.80 48.45 33.52
CA ASP A 464 -66.49 49.70 33.87
C ASP A 464 -67.92 49.78 33.32
N GLU A 465 -68.23 49.13 32.19
CA GLU A 465 -69.61 48.92 31.73
C GLU A 465 -70.40 48.02 32.71
N ILE A 466 -69.77 47.04 33.34
CA ILE A 466 -70.40 46.21 34.39
C ILE A 466 -70.69 47.04 35.66
N LYS A 467 -69.90 48.08 35.96
CA LYS A 467 -70.20 49.03 37.05
C LYS A 467 -71.32 50.02 36.70
N CYS A 468 -71.52 50.34 35.41
CA CYS A 468 -72.63 51.18 34.97
C CYS A 468 -73.99 50.46 34.96
N PHE A 469 -74.02 49.13 35.06
CA PHE A 469 -75.27 48.35 35.11
C PHE A 469 -75.90 48.22 36.53
N ASN A 470 -75.58 49.13 37.46
CA ASN A 470 -76.26 49.25 38.76
C ASN A 470 -77.11 50.53 38.92
N PHE A 471 -77.32 51.29 37.84
CA PHE A 471 -78.16 52.50 37.86
C PHE A 471 -79.67 52.25 37.92
N LYS A 472 -80.13 50.99 37.81
CA LYS A 472 -81.57 50.66 37.94
C LYS A 472 -82.08 50.80 39.39
N LYS A 473 -81.20 50.75 40.39
CA LYS A 473 -81.57 50.98 41.81
C LYS A 473 -81.66 52.46 42.21
N PHE A 474 -81.20 53.38 41.36
CA PHE A 474 -81.24 54.82 41.64
C PHE A 474 -82.56 55.46 41.21
N PHE A 475 -83.24 54.91 40.19
CA PHE A 475 -84.52 55.44 39.71
C PHE A 475 -85.72 55.10 40.61
N ASP A 476 -85.70 53.97 41.32
CA ASP A 476 -86.76 53.61 42.29
C ASP A 476 -86.79 54.55 43.51
N LYS A 477 -85.71 55.28 43.78
CA LYS A 477 -85.62 56.23 44.90
C LYS A 477 -86.02 57.67 44.53
N ILE A 478 -86.11 57.98 43.23
CA ILE A 478 -86.57 59.29 42.73
C ILE A 478 -88.09 59.28 42.47
N SER A 479 -88.68 58.10 42.22
CA SER A 479 -90.14 57.92 42.08
C SER A 479 -90.95 58.19 43.37
N SER A 480 -90.32 58.29 44.55
CA SER A 480 -91.02 58.58 45.80
C SER A 480 -90.96 60.06 46.23
N ILE A 481 -90.38 60.95 45.41
CA ILE A 481 -90.17 62.37 45.78
C ILE A 481 -91.00 63.33 44.88
N ILE A 482 -91.68 62.84 43.84
CA ILE A 482 -92.49 63.70 42.96
C ILE A 482 -93.89 63.09 42.78
N LYS A 483 -94.91 63.80 43.31
CA LYS A 483 -96.34 63.47 43.52
C LYS A 483 -96.62 62.85 44.91
N ASN A 484 -96.66 63.56 46.04
CA ASN A 484 -97.43 64.78 46.39
C ASN A 484 -97.66 65.87 45.34
#